data_AF-A0A0E0KL04-F1
#
_entry.id   AF-A0A0E0KL04-F1
#
_cell.length_a   1.000
_cell.length_b   1.000
_cell.length_c   1.000
_cell.angle_alpha   90.00
_cell.angle_beta   90.00
_cell.angle_gamma   90.00
#
_symmetry.space_group_name_H-M   'P 1'
#
loop_
_entity.id
_entity.type
_entity.pdbx_description
1 polymer ?
#
loop_
_entity_poly.entity_id
_entity_poly.type
_entity_poly.pdbx_seq_one_letter_code
_entity_poly.pdbx_strand_id
1 'polypeptide(L)'
;MRPRPAAAISAVLVVVVLAVFGGGAAAAAGGGMVGVDGTQFVVEGGRTIYFSGFNAYWLMMMASDPARRAAVVTAFRQASARGLNLARTWAFSDGGDQPLQSSPGVYDEAMFQGLDFVIAEARRHGIYLLLCLTNNFDNFGGKRQYVRWARDAGHNLTADDDFFTSTVVKSYFKNHVKTVLTRVNTLTGVAYKDDPTIFAWELMNEPRCYADPTGGMVQAWVEEMAPYAKSVDGRHLVTPGLEGFYGDGEHESKELNPWGIYYGTNYVATHQAAGVDFATIHLYPDVWLWGSTADEQATFFRNWTQSHIDATAAYLGMPLLVTEYGKFLWKEVGANKTQRNYFLDLVLDAIYASASSGGPLVGGAFWQLLLDDDIVAGMNNLRDGYEIILAEDSRAASIIGEHSEQLAALNGQDAEALCRRASSHRKTRLGSSLSCGGGDTLELLLRMLLTCFVSLFRSISSFIVHKFILL
;
A
#
# COMPACT_ATOMS: atom_id res chain seq x y z
N MET A 1 -80.22 27.72 -40.99
CA MET A 1 -80.25 27.76 -39.51
C MET A 1 -78.82 27.96 -39.01
N ARG A 2 -78.60 28.92 -38.10
CA ARG A 2 -77.38 29.05 -37.30
C ARG A 2 -77.19 27.79 -36.42
N PRO A 3 -75.96 27.38 -36.05
CA PRO A 3 -75.25 28.08 -34.98
C PRO A 3 -73.73 28.31 -35.20
N ARG A 4 -73.28 29.45 -34.69
CA ARG A 4 -71.99 29.72 -34.04
C ARG A 4 -72.29 29.82 -32.51
N PRO A 5 -71.34 30.03 -31.58
CA PRO A 5 -69.93 29.58 -31.42
C PRO A 5 -69.62 29.14 -29.95
N ALA A 6 -68.40 28.67 -29.67
CA ALA A 6 -67.65 28.85 -28.39
C ALA A 6 -66.18 28.42 -28.68
N ALA A 7 -65.13 29.27 -28.67
CA ALA A 7 -64.46 29.93 -27.54
C ALA A 7 -64.22 28.94 -26.39
N ALA A 8 -63.03 28.67 -25.84
CA ALA A 8 -61.70 29.28 -25.84
C ALA A 8 -60.74 28.18 -25.25
N ILE A 9 -59.42 28.17 -25.40
CA ILE A 9 -58.40 28.91 -24.63
C ILE A 9 -57.04 28.37 -25.11
N SER A 10 -56.09 29.28 -25.30
CA SER A 10 -54.69 29.05 -25.62
C SER A 10 -53.94 28.23 -24.56
N ALA A 11 -53.06 27.33 -25.00
CA ALA A 11 -51.81 27.04 -24.29
C ALA A 11 -50.76 26.58 -25.31
N VAL A 12 -49.92 27.52 -25.72
CA VAL A 12 -48.67 27.28 -26.43
C VAL A 12 -47.72 26.61 -25.44
N LEU A 13 -47.39 25.34 -25.63
CA LEU A 13 -46.25 24.71 -24.97
C LEU A 13 -45.12 24.60 -25.98
N VAL A 14 -44.25 25.62 -25.97
CA VAL A 14 -42.92 25.54 -26.57
C VAL A 14 -42.14 24.54 -25.71
N VAL A 15 -41.93 23.32 -26.21
CA VAL A 15 -40.92 22.43 -25.64
C VAL A 15 -39.57 22.88 -26.20
N VAL A 16 -38.89 23.72 -25.42
CA VAL A 16 -37.47 23.96 -25.56
C VAL A 16 -36.77 22.66 -25.15
N VAL A 17 -36.39 21.83 -26.12
CA VAL A 17 -35.38 20.78 -25.90
C VAL A 17 -34.02 21.48 -25.90
N LEU A 18 -33.68 22.06 -24.74
CA LEU A 18 -32.31 22.49 -24.47
C LEU A 18 -31.45 21.24 -24.36
N ALA A 19 -30.45 21.20 -25.23
CA ALA A 19 -29.35 20.26 -25.18
C ALA A 19 -28.74 20.23 -23.78
N VAL A 20 -28.91 19.11 -23.07
CA VAL A 20 -28.01 18.65 -22.03
C VAL A 20 -27.53 17.25 -22.42
N PHE A 21 -26.92 17.15 -23.59
CA PHE A 21 -25.89 16.13 -23.83
C PHE A 21 -24.54 16.80 -23.59
N GLY A 22 -24.37 17.25 -22.36
CA GLY A 22 -23.12 17.70 -21.76
C GLY A 22 -22.81 16.88 -20.51
N GLY A 23 -23.19 15.59 -20.51
CA GLY A 23 -22.56 14.62 -19.64
C GLY A 23 -21.27 14.23 -20.33
N GLY A 24 -20.17 14.90 -19.98
CA GLY A 24 -18.85 14.44 -20.36
C GLY A 24 -18.78 12.95 -20.06
N ALA A 25 -18.44 12.16 -21.09
CA ALA A 25 -17.98 10.82 -20.84
C ALA A 25 -16.89 10.95 -19.77
N ALA A 26 -17.19 10.47 -18.56
CA ALA A 26 -16.13 10.13 -17.63
C ALA A 26 -15.24 9.19 -18.45
N ALA A 27 -14.08 9.69 -18.87
CA ALA A 27 -13.08 8.87 -19.53
C ALA A 27 -12.94 7.64 -18.66
N ALA A 28 -13.22 6.47 -19.23
CA ALA A 28 -13.27 5.22 -18.50
C ALA A 28 -12.03 5.12 -17.59
N ALA A 29 -12.24 5.22 -16.28
CA ALA A 29 -11.19 5.08 -15.28
C ALA A 29 -10.86 3.58 -15.14
N GLY A 30 -10.42 2.94 -16.21
CA GLY A 30 -10.06 1.52 -16.29
C GLY A 30 -8.84 1.33 -17.19
N GLY A 31 -7.76 2.02 -16.82
CA GLY A 31 -6.68 2.44 -17.70
C GLY A 31 -5.57 1.42 -17.89
N GLY A 32 -5.82 0.35 -18.64
CA GLY A 32 -4.77 -0.51 -19.22
C GLY A 32 -3.85 -1.21 -18.21
N MET A 33 -2.93 -2.03 -18.73
CA MET A 33 -1.92 -2.66 -17.86
C MET A 33 -0.98 -1.61 -17.25
N VAL A 34 -0.61 -1.83 -15.99
CA VAL A 34 0.40 -1.03 -15.30
C VAL A 34 1.78 -1.64 -15.57
N GLY A 35 2.72 -0.80 -15.97
CA GLY A 35 4.13 -1.08 -16.15
C GLY A 35 5.01 -0.21 -15.26
N VAL A 36 6.32 -0.34 -15.44
CA VAL A 36 7.33 0.49 -14.77
C VAL A 36 8.16 1.26 -15.80
N ASP A 37 8.47 2.51 -15.50
CA ASP A 37 9.43 3.35 -16.23
C ASP A 37 10.40 3.97 -15.22
N GLY A 38 11.58 3.38 -15.11
CA GLY A 38 12.53 3.66 -14.05
C GLY A 38 11.88 3.52 -12.67
N THR A 39 11.86 4.61 -11.92
CA THR A 39 11.33 4.66 -10.55
C THR A 39 9.82 4.95 -10.45
N GLN A 40 9.11 5.00 -11.58
CA GLN A 40 7.68 5.34 -11.62
C GLN A 40 6.81 4.21 -12.19
N PHE A 41 5.55 4.19 -11.80
CA PHE A 41 4.54 3.37 -12.47
C PHE A 41 3.93 4.13 -13.65
N VAL A 42 3.65 3.41 -14.74
CA VAL A 42 2.99 3.95 -15.93
C VAL A 42 1.85 3.06 -16.36
N VAL A 43 0.76 3.63 -16.84
CA VAL A 43 -0.31 2.86 -17.51
C VAL A 43 -0.05 2.78 -19.02
N GLU A 44 -0.58 1.75 -19.68
CA GLU A 44 -0.56 1.64 -21.16
C GLU A 44 -0.87 2.99 -21.82
N GLY A 45 0.02 3.43 -22.71
CA GLY A 45 0.02 4.79 -23.26
C GLY A 45 1.04 5.74 -22.62
N GLY A 46 1.81 5.28 -21.63
CA GLY A 46 2.98 5.98 -21.07
C GLY A 46 2.65 7.06 -20.05
N ARG A 47 1.42 7.06 -19.51
CA ARG A 47 1.00 8.04 -18.51
C ARG A 47 1.40 7.58 -17.11
N THR A 48 2.21 8.38 -16.41
CA THR A 48 2.55 8.15 -14.99
C THR A 48 1.31 8.03 -14.12
N ILE A 49 1.32 7.06 -13.21
CA ILE A 49 0.29 6.85 -12.19
C ILE A 49 0.91 6.75 -10.79
N TYR A 50 0.30 7.45 -9.83
CA TYR A 50 0.62 7.36 -8.42
C TYR A 50 -0.51 6.65 -7.66
N PHE A 51 -0.16 5.86 -6.64
CA PHE A 51 -1.13 5.05 -5.91
C PHE A 51 -1.47 5.62 -4.54
N SER A 52 -2.76 5.85 -4.33
CA SER A 52 -3.34 6.12 -3.02
C SER A 52 -4.29 4.98 -2.70
N GLY A 53 -3.95 4.16 -1.72
CA GLY A 53 -4.58 2.87 -1.54
C GLY A 53 -5.00 2.55 -0.11
N PHE A 54 -5.57 1.36 0.02
CA PHE A 54 -5.98 0.77 1.29
C PHE A 54 -5.81 -0.74 1.26
N ASN A 55 -5.70 -1.34 2.45
CA ASN A 55 -5.78 -2.77 2.63
C ASN A 55 -7.20 -3.16 3.05
N ALA A 56 -7.71 -4.26 2.47
CA ALA A 56 -8.97 -4.87 2.88
C ALA A 56 -8.91 -6.38 2.59
N TYR A 57 -8.32 -7.14 3.51
CA TYR A 57 -8.13 -8.58 3.34
C TYR A 57 -9.43 -9.39 3.23
N TRP A 58 -10.53 -8.83 3.75
CA TRP A 58 -11.82 -9.48 3.92
C TRP A 58 -12.69 -9.50 2.65
N LEU A 59 -12.28 -8.81 1.58
CA LEU A 59 -13.12 -8.59 0.38
C LEU A 59 -13.60 -9.90 -0.25
N MET A 60 -12.69 -10.86 -0.48
CA MET A 60 -13.01 -12.16 -1.07
C MET A 60 -14.00 -12.95 -0.19
N MET A 61 -13.75 -12.99 1.13
CA MET A 61 -14.59 -13.67 2.10
C MET A 61 -16.01 -13.09 2.11
N MET A 62 -16.16 -11.77 2.11
CA MET A 62 -17.49 -11.13 2.04
C MET A 62 -18.17 -11.39 0.69
N ALA A 63 -17.43 -11.39 -0.41
CA ALA A 63 -17.99 -11.58 -1.76
C ALA A 63 -18.39 -13.02 -2.06
N SER A 64 -17.81 -13.99 -1.34
CA SER A 64 -18.13 -15.42 -1.48
C SER A 64 -19.59 -15.74 -1.15
N ASP A 65 -20.19 -14.97 -0.22
CA ASP A 65 -21.62 -14.98 0.04
C ASP A 65 -22.32 -13.89 -0.80
N PRO A 66 -23.19 -14.26 -1.77
CA PRO A 66 -23.92 -13.30 -2.57
C PRO A 66 -24.69 -12.25 -1.76
N ALA A 67 -25.19 -12.59 -0.57
CA ALA A 67 -25.92 -11.67 0.30
C ALA A 67 -25.03 -10.56 0.88
N ARG A 68 -23.71 -10.78 0.95
CA ARG A 68 -22.74 -9.86 1.54
C ARG A 68 -21.90 -9.10 0.51
N ARG A 69 -22.06 -9.37 -0.79
CA ARG A 69 -21.39 -8.66 -1.90
C ARG A 69 -21.59 -7.14 -1.88
N ALA A 70 -22.72 -6.65 -1.36
CA ALA A 70 -22.96 -5.21 -1.19
C ALA A 70 -21.92 -4.51 -0.30
N ALA A 71 -21.25 -5.25 0.59
CA ALA A 71 -20.13 -4.73 1.39
C ALA A 71 -18.95 -4.35 0.50
N VAL A 72 -18.57 -5.19 -0.45
CA VAL A 72 -17.47 -4.93 -1.40
C VAL A 72 -17.79 -3.72 -2.28
N VAL A 73 -19.02 -3.64 -2.81
CA VAL A 73 -19.50 -2.46 -3.56
C VAL A 73 -19.39 -1.19 -2.70
N THR A 74 -19.80 -1.27 -1.44
CA THR A 74 -19.78 -0.11 -0.53
C THR A 74 -18.36 0.33 -0.21
N ALA A 75 -17.43 -0.60 0.04
CA ALA A 75 -16.03 -0.27 0.28
C ALA A 75 -15.39 0.42 -0.93
N PHE A 76 -15.55 -0.14 -2.13
CA PHE A 76 -15.00 0.46 -3.34
C PHE A 76 -15.63 1.82 -3.68
N ARG A 77 -16.94 1.97 -3.46
CA ARG A 77 -17.62 3.27 -3.61
C ARG A 77 -17.07 4.32 -2.64
N GLN A 78 -16.91 3.97 -1.35
CA GLN A 78 -16.37 4.91 -0.36
C GLN A 78 -14.91 5.26 -0.64
N ALA A 79 -14.10 4.27 -1.04
CA ALA A 79 -12.70 4.48 -1.37
C ALA A 79 -12.55 5.38 -2.61
N SER A 80 -13.24 5.07 -3.69
CA SER A 80 -13.24 5.85 -4.94
C SER A 80 -13.72 7.28 -4.71
N ALA A 81 -14.73 7.49 -3.85
CA ALA A 81 -15.20 8.83 -3.47
C ALA A 81 -14.16 9.66 -2.69
N ARG A 82 -13.09 9.04 -2.19
CA ARG A 82 -11.93 9.71 -1.55
C ARG A 82 -10.70 9.72 -2.44
N GLY A 83 -10.84 9.38 -3.72
CA GLY A 83 -9.72 9.36 -4.68
C GLY A 83 -8.76 8.19 -4.51
N LEU A 84 -9.10 7.20 -3.67
CA LEU A 84 -8.31 5.98 -3.55
C LEU A 84 -8.46 5.16 -4.85
N ASN A 85 -7.33 4.71 -5.38
CA ASN A 85 -7.23 4.01 -6.67
C ASN A 85 -6.52 2.65 -6.58
N LEU A 86 -6.15 2.22 -5.37
CA LEU A 86 -5.51 0.93 -5.12
C LEU A 86 -6.17 0.22 -3.93
N ALA A 87 -6.48 -1.07 -4.09
CA ALA A 87 -6.78 -1.96 -2.97
C ALA A 87 -5.79 -3.13 -2.95
N ARG A 88 -5.12 -3.33 -1.82
CA ARG A 88 -4.36 -4.54 -1.54
C ARG A 88 -5.24 -5.53 -0.79
N THR A 89 -5.33 -6.76 -1.30
CA THR A 89 -6.21 -7.80 -0.74
C THR A 89 -5.68 -9.20 -1.02
N TRP A 90 -6.25 -10.19 -0.33
CA TRP A 90 -5.76 -11.57 -0.33
C TRP A 90 -6.41 -12.37 -1.45
N ALA A 91 -5.58 -13.02 -2.27
CA ALA A 91 -5.98 -14.06 -3.21
C ALA A 91 -5.67 -15.46 -2.65
N PHE A 92 -5.64 -15.59 -1.31
CA PHE A 92 -5.44 -16.84 -0.60
C PHE A 92 -6.40 -16.96 0.60
N SER A 93 -6.71 -18.20 0.94
CA SER A 93 -7.22 -18.64 2.23
C SER A 93 -6.97 -20.15 2.28
N ASP A 94 -5.91 -20.54 2.96
CA ASP A 94 -5.33 -21.88 2.91
C ASP A 94 -5.85 -22.71 4.10
N GLY A 95 -6.72 -23.68 3.82
CA GLY A 95 -7.39 -24.48 4.85
C GLY A 95 -8.35 -23.67 5.74
N GLY A 96 -8.66 -24.19 6.93
CA GLY A 96 -9.59 -23.57 7.86
C GLY A 96 -11.07 -23.70 7.45
N ASP A 97 -11.92 -22.87 8.05
CA ASP A 97 -13.39 -22.98 7.93
C ASP A 97 -13.96 -22.33 6.66
N GLN A 98 -13.25 -21.35 6.09
CA GLN A 98 -13.63 -20.65 4.86
C GLN A 98 -12.44 -20.61 3.88
N PRO A 99 -11.99 -21.78 3.40
CA PRO A 99 -10.83 -21.85 2.52
C PRO A 99 -11.17 -21.31 1.13
N LEU A 100 -10.20 -20.64 0.51
CA LEU A 100 -10.11 -20.61 -0.94
C LEU A 100 -9.50 -21.92 -1.43
N GLN A 101 -8.40 -22.35 -0.82
CA GLN A 101 -7.72 -23.60 -1.12
C GLN A 101 -7.82 -24.51 0.12
N SER A 102 -8.66 -25.55 0.04
CA SER A 102 -8.94 -26.42 1.20
C SER A 102 -7.84 -27.45 1.44
N SER A 103 -7.20 -27.90 0.36
CA SER A 103 -6.01 -28.76 0.33
C SER A 103 -5.22 -28.47 -0.95
N PRO A 104 -3.96 -28.94 -1.10
CA PRO A 104 -3.13 -28.58 -2.24
C PRO A 104 -3.83 -28.87 -3.58
N GLY A 105 -4.12 -27.81 -4.35
CA GLY A 105 -4.77 -27.91 -5.65
C GLY A 105 -6.30 -28.10 -5.64
N VAL A 106 -6.95 -28.06 -4.48
CA VAL A 106 -8.41 -28.17 -4.34
C VAL A 106 -8.99 -26.85 -3.86
N TYR A 107 -9.90 -26.28 -4.65
CA TYR A 107 -10.42 -24.93 -4.46
C TYR A 107 -11.91 -24.92 -4.15
N ASP A 108 -12.31 -24.01 -3.26
CA ASP A 108 -13.72 -23.67 -3.06
C ASP A 108 -14.16 -22.68 -4.15
N GLU A 109 -15.07 -23.13 -5.01
CA GLU A 109 -15.51 -22.35 -6.16
C GLU A 109 -16.34 -21.12 -5.74
N ALA A 110 -17.08 -21.17 -4.62
CA ALA A 110 -17.84 -20.02 -4.15
C ALA A 110 -16.90 -18.91 -3.64
N MET A 111 -15.85 -19.28 -2.91
CA MET A 111 -14.79 -18.35 -2.50
C MET A 111 -14.07 -17.73 -3.71
N PHE A 112 -13.76 -18.54 -4.73
CA PHE A 112 -13.11 -18.04 -5.94
C PHE A 112 -14.00 -17.13 -6.79
N GLN A 113 -15.31 -17.43 -6.87
CA GLN A 113 -16.30 -16.50 -7.43
C GLN A 113 -16.47 -15.23 -6.60
N GLY A 114 -16.16 -15.28 -5.30
CA GLY A 114 -16.01 -14.09 -4.47
C GLY A 114 -14.88 -13.19 -4.98
N LEU A 115 -13.70 -13.75 -5.24
CA LEU A 115 -12.57 -13.00 -5.81
C LEU A 115 -12.88 -12.49 -7.23
N ASP A 116 -13.60 -13.28 -8.04
CA ASP A 116 -14.08 -12.86 -9.37
C ASP A 116 -14.93 -11.57 -9.25
N PHE A 117 -15.83 -11.52 -8.26
CA PHE A 117 -16.66 -10.35 -7.97
C PHE A 117 -15.85 -9.15 -7.51
N VAL A 118 -14.86 -9.37 -6.64
CA VAL A 118 -13.96 -8.29 -6.16
C VAL A 118 -13.25 -7.62 -7.33
N ILE A 119 -12.67 -8.39 -8.25
CA ILE A 119 -11.98 -7.86 -9.45
C ILE A 119 -12.96 -7.12 -10.35
N ALA A 120 -14.11 -7.72 -10.65
CA ALA A 120 -15.12 -7.07 -11.50
C ALA A 120 -15.63 -5.75 -10.90
N GLU A 121 -15.77 -5.67 -9.58
CA GLU A 121 -16.29 -4.49 -8.89
C GLU A 121 -15.23 -3.40 -8.70
N ALA A 122 -13.97 -3.77 -8.47
CA ALA A 122 -12.84 -2.84 -8.43
C ALA A 122 -12.73 -2.09 -9.78
N ARG A 123 -12.88 -2.81 -10.90
CA ARG A 123 -12.91 -2.23 -12.25
C ARG A 123 -13.98 -1.17 -12.42
N ARG A 124 -15.19 -1.40 -11.89
CA ARG A 124 -16.32 -0.45 -11.98
C ARG A 124 -16.06 0.85 -11.21
N HIS A 125 -15.20 0.80 -10.21
CA HIS A 125 -14.86 1.93 -9.33
C HIS A 125 -13.51 2.57 -9.66
N GLY A 126 -12.83 2.08 -10.70
CA GLY A 126 -11.51 2.56 -11.11
C GLY A 126 -10.42 2.30 -10.07
N ILE A 127 -10.51 1.17 -9.38
CA ILE A 127 -9.55 0.72 -8.38
C ILE A 127 -8.73 -0.43 -8.95
N TYR A 128 -7.41 -0.31 -8.86
CA TYR A 128 -6.47 -1.38 -9.15
C TYR A 128 -6.34 -2.33 -7.96
N LEU A 129 -5.94 -3.57 -8.24
CA LEU A 129 -5.73 -4.59 -7.20
C LEU A 129 -4.27 -5.04 -7.11
N LEU A 130 -3.73 -5.05 -5.89
CA LEU A 130 -2.56 -5.83 -5.50
C LEU A 130 -3.04 -7.12 -4.86
N LEU A 131 -2.79 -8.24 -5.53
CA LEU A 131 -3.27 -9.54 -5.07
C LEU A 131 -2.12 -10.33 -4.44
N CYS A 132 -2.18 -10.50 -3.12
CA CYS A 132 -1.22 -11.32 -2.38
C CYS A 132 -1.58 -12.80 -2.48
N LEU A 133 -0.59 -13.66 -2.69
CA LEU A 133 -0.76 -15.06 -3.06
C LEU A 133 -0.57 -16.06 -1.91
N THR A 134 0.02 -15.64 -0.79
CA THR A 134 0.05 -16.44 0.46
C THR A 134 0.45 -15.56 1.64
N ASN A 135 0.50 -16.12 2.84
CA ASN A 135 0.85 -15.40 4.06
C ASN A 135 2.06 -16.02 4.76
N ASN A 136 2.88 -15.19 5.39
CA ASN A 136 3.88 -15.65 6.35
C ASN A 136 3.27 -16.12 7.68
N PHE A 137 2.17 -15.46 8.11
CA PHE A 137 1.50 -15.78 9.38
C PHE A 137 0.39 -16.82 9.23
N ASP A 138 -0.08 -17.33 10.36
CA ASP A 138 -1.11 -18.38 10.45
C ASP A 138 -2.51 -17.91 10.02
N ASN A 139 -2.75 -16.59 9.97
CA ASN A 139 -4.04 -16.04 9.54
C ASN A 139 -4.32 -16.46 8.10
N PHE A 140 -5.48 -17.12 7.90
CA PHE A 140 -5.86 -17.71 6.62
C PHE A 140 -4.85 -18.77 6.13
N GLY A 141 -4.21 -19.48 7.06
CA GLY A 141 -3.33 -20.61 6.80
C GLY A 141 -1.86 -20.23 6.69
N GLY A 142 -1.48 -19.66 5.54
CA GLY A 142 -0.11 -19.22 5.27
C GLY A 142 0.92 -20.35 5.18
N LYS A 143 2.20 -19.98 5.26
CA LYS A 143 3.35 -20.89 5.05
C LYS A 143 3.27 -22.15 5.91
N ARG A 144 2.81 -22.02 7.15
CA ARG A 144 2.64 -23.13 8.09
C ARG A 144 1.63 -24.15 7.58
N GLN A 145 0.52 -23.70 6.98
CA GLN A 145 -0.48 -24.62 6.44
C GLN A 145 0.06 -25.42 5.25
N TYR A 146 0.87 -24.80 4.39
CA TYR A 146 1.54 -25.50 3.30
C TYR A 146 2.50 -26.59 3.80
N VAL A 147 3.31 -26.27 4.82
CA VAL A 147 4.19 -27.26 5.47
C VAL A 147 3.39 -28.39 6.11
N ARG A 148 2.27 -28.06 6.77
CA ARG A 148 1.35 -29.05 7.34
C ARG A 148 0.80 -30.00 6.28
N TRP A 149 0.32 -29.49 5.15
CA TRP A 149 -0.17 -30.34 4.06
C TRP A 149 0.88 -31.33 3.54
N ALA A 150 2.14 -30.89 3.41
CA ALA A 150 3.22 -31.79 3.02
C ALA A 150 3.52 -32.82 4.12
N ARG A 151 3.48 -32.43 5.40
CA ARG A 151 3.64 -33.36 6.53
C ARG A 151 2.54 -34.43 6.55
N ASP A 152 1.30 -34.03 6.38
CA ASP A 152 0.14 -34.93 6.36
C ASP A 152 0.19 -35.90 5.17
N ALA A 153 0.84 -35.50 4.07
CA ALA A 153 1.15 -36.35 2.92
C ALA A 153 2.37 -37.28 3.13
N GLY A 154 2.99 -37.28 4.32
CA GLY A 154 4.09 -38.17 4.68
C GLY A 154 5.50 -37.60 4.45
N HIS A 155 5.64 -36.31 4.14
CA HIS A 155 6.95 -35.66 4.03
C HIS A 155 7.52 -35.28 5.39
N ASN A 156 8.82 -35.52 5.61
CA ASN A 156 9.48 -35.24 6.88
C ASN A 156 9.87 -33.75 6.99
N LEU A 157 8.91 -32.89 7.32
CA LEU A 157 9.10 -31.45 7.53
C LEU A 157 8.79 -31.07 8.98
N THR A 158 9.65 -30.26 9.59
CA THR A 158 9.63 -29.98 11.04
C THR A 158 9.42 -28.52 11.39
N ALA A 159 9.66 -27.59 10.47
CA ALA A 159 9.59 -26.16 10.72
C ALA A 159 8.78 -25.42 9.66
N ASP A 160 8.14 -24.31 10.03
CA ASP A 160 7.34 -23.52 9.10
C ASP A 160 8.19 -22.89 7.98
N ASP A 161 9.47 -22.62 8.27
CA ASP A 161 10.44 -22.12 7.28
C ASP A 161 10.88 -23.17 6.26
N ASP A 162 10.52 -24.46 6.44
CA ASP A 162 10.67 -25.48 5.40
C ASP A 162 9.86 -25.11 4.12
N PHE A 163 8.92 -24.18 4.24
CA PHE A 163 8.20 -23.57 3.12
C PHE A 163 9.16 -23.03 2.03
N PHE A 164 10.26 -22.40 2.44
CA PHE A 164 11.16 -21.73 1.50
C PHE A 164 12.08 -22.71 0.75
N THR A 165 12.34 -23.90 1.30
CA THR A 165 13.35 -24.84 0.76
C THR A 165 12.76 -26.14 0.24
N SER A 166 11.67 -26.64 0.84
CA SER A 166 11.05 -27.91 0.45
C SER A 166 10.52 -27.85 -0.98
N THR A 167 11.04 -28.71 -1.85
CA THR A 167 10.62 -28.79 -3.26
C THR A 167 9.13 -29.14 -3.39
N VAL A 168 8.59 -29.95 -2.48
CA VAL A 168 7.17 -30.31 -2.44
C VAL A 168 6.32 -29.10 -2.08
N VAL A 169 6.67 -28.38 -1.01
CA VAL A 169 5.92 -27.19 -0.60
C VAL A 169 5.99 -26.09 -1.66
N LYS A 170 7.17 -25.86 -2.23
CA LYS A 170 7.35 -24.96 -3.38
C LYS A 170 6.47 -25.38 -4.57
N SER A 171 6.30 -26.68 -4.82
CA SER A 171 5.41 -27.16 -5.89
C SER A 171 3.94 -26.87 -5.61
N TYR A 172 3.48 -26.96 -4.35
CA TYR A 172 2.13 -26.59 -3.96
C TYR A 172 1.88 -25.10 -4.17
N PHE A 173 2.81 -24.24 -3.74
CA PHE A 173 2.72 -22.80 -3.97
C PHE A 173 2.72 -22.47 -5.48
N LYS A 174 3.60 -23.07 -6.27
CA LYS A 174 3.61 -22.89 -7.74
C LYS A 174 2.31 -23.32 -8.41
N ASN A 175 1.68 -24.40 -7.93
CA ASN A 175 0.37 -24.82 -8.41
C ASN A 175 -0.71 -23.80 -8.04
N HIS A 176 -0.64 -23.20 -6.85
CA HIS A 176 -1.53 -22.13 -6.42
C HIS A 176 -1.39 -20.88 -7.30
N VAL A 177 -0.17 -20.38 -7.47
CA VAL A 177 0.16 -19.26 -8.38
C VAL A 177 -0.42 -19.50 -9.77
N LYS A 178 -0.19 -20.68 -10.36
CA LYS A 178 -0.73 -21.01 -11.68
C LYS A 178 -2.24 -20.99 -11.70
N THR A 179 -2.89 -21.55 -10.68
CA THR A 179 -4.37 -21.62 -10.61
C THR A 179 -4.99 -20.24 -10.51
N VAL A 180 -4.46 -19.37 -9.64
CA VAL A 180 -4.94 -17.98 -9.47
C VAL A 180 -4.72 -17.17 -10.73
N LEU A 181 -3.48 -17.08 -11.23
CA LEU A 181 -3.15 -16.25 -12.39
C LEU A 181 -3.92 -16.66 -13.65
N THR A 182 -4.19 -17.96 -13.84
CA THR A 182 -4.90 -18.46 -15.03
C THR A 182 -6.41 -18.62 -14.86
N ARG A 183 -6.97 -18.25 -13.70
CA ARG A 183 -8.42 -18.26 -13.48
C ARG A 183 -9.12 -17.35 -14.49
N VAL A 184 -10.08 -17.89 -15.21
CA VAL A 184 -11.03 -17.12 -16.01
C VAL A 184 -12.13 -16.61 -15.10
N ASN A 185 -12.20 -15.30 -14.93
CA ASN A 185 -13.21 -14.64 -14.11
C ASN A 185 -14.62 -14.98 -14.62
N THR A 186 -15.46 -15.55 -13.76
CA THR A 186 -16.82 -16.00 -14.15
C THR A 186 -17.78 -14.86 -14.51
N LEU A 187 -17.48 -13.63 -14.14
CA LEU A 187 -18.31 -12.46 -14.42
C LEU A 187 -17.84 -11.67 -15.64
N THR A 188 -16.52 -11.54 -15.82
CA THR A 188 -15.94 -10.76 -16.93
C THR A 188 -15.55 -11.62 -18.13
N GLY A 189 -15.36 -12.93 -17.94
CA GLY A 189 -14.83 -13.85 -18.96
C GLY A 189 -13.35 -13.65 -19.28
N VAL A 190 -12.63 -12.82 -18.51
CA VAL A 190 -11.21 -12.50 -18.71
C VAL A 190 -10.37 -13.33 -17.74
N ALA A 191 -9.27 -13.91 -18.23
CA ALA A 191 -8.30 -14.56 -17.34
C ALA A 191 -7.62 -13.50 -16.45
N TYR A 192 -7.36 -13.82 -15.18
CA TYR A 192 -6.77 -12.84 -14.25
C TYR A 192 -5.45 -12.26 -14.77
N LYS A 193 -4.58 -13.10 -15.34
CA LYS A 193 -3.33 -12.69 -16.01
C LYS A 193 -3.51 -11.74 -17.21
N ASP A 194 -4.74 -11.56 -17.69
CA ASP A 194 -5.09 -10.67 -18.80
C ASP A 194 -5.98 -9.49 -18.37
N ASP A 195 -6.40 -9.40 -17.10
CA ASP A 195 -7.29 -8.35 -16.60
C ASP A 195 -6.50 -7.15 -16.03
N PRO A 196 -6.48 -5.98 -16.71
CA PRO A 196 -5.73 -4.81 -16.26
C PRO A 196 -6.24 -4.18 -14.96
N THR A 197 -7.33 -4.70 -14.39
CA THR A 197 -7.79 -4.30 -13.05
C THR A 197 -6.80 -4.77 -11.97
N ILE A 198 -6.13 -5.89 -12.19
CA ILE A 198 -5.01 -6.33 -11.35
C ILE A 198 -3.80 -5.50 -11.79
N PHE A 199 -3.10 -4.85 -10.87
CA PHE A 199 -1.86 -4.16 -11.23
C PHE A 199 -0.64 -5.05 -11.00
N ALA A 200 -0.67 -5.87 -9.95
CA ALA A 200 0.44 -6.70 -9.57
C ALA A 200 0.06 -7.91 -8.72
N TRP A 201 0.97 -8.88 -8.73
CA TRP A 201 1.01 -10.04 -7.86
C TRP A 201 2.01 -9.81 -6.73
N GLU A 202 1.60 -10.08 -5.49
CA GLU A 202 2.49 -10.10 -4.34
C GLU A 202 2.71 -11.56 -3.92
N LEU A 203 3.98 -11.98 -3.88
CA LEU A 203 4.31 -13.40 -3.66
C LEU A 203 3.87 -13.90 -2.28
N MET A 204 4.14 -13.12 -1.23
CA MET A 204 3.79 -13.47 0.14
C MET A 204 3.62 -12.20 0.98
N ASN A 205 2.62 -12.17 1.84
CA ASN A 205 2.50 -11.14 2.86
C ASN A 205 3.57 -11.34 3.94
N GLU A 206 4.45 -10.35 4.10
CA GLU A 206 5.43 -10.23 5.19
C GLU A 206 6.32 -11.48 5.41
N PRO A 207 7.03 -11.99 4.38
CA PRO A 207 7.90 -13.15 4.55
C PRO A 207 8.96 -12.89 5.62
N ARG A 208 9.07 -13.82 6.58
CA ARG A 208 10.14 -13.86 7.58
C ARG A 208 10.72 -15.27 7.66
N CYS A 209 12.01 -15.37 7.95
CA CYS A 209 12.71 -16.65 8.10
C CYS A 209 13.61 -16.64 9.33
N TYR A 210 13.20 -17.37 10.36
CA TYR A 210 13.98 -17.48 11.60
C TYR A 210 15.05 -18.57 11.52
N ALA A 211 14.86 -19.56 10.63
CA ALA A 211 15.85 -20.58 10.35
C ALA A 211 17.13 -20.03 9.68
N ASP A 212 17.00 -18.92 8.94
CA ASP A 212 18.11 -18.21 8.32
C ASP A 212 17.97 -16.70 8.51
N PRO A 213 18.40 -16.16 9.66
CA PRO A 213 18.22 -14.76 9.99
C PRO A 213 18.87 -13.79 8.99
N THR A 214 19.92 -14.17 8.27
CA THR A 214 20.60 -13.30 7.31
C THR A 214 19.88 -13.19 5.97
N GLY A 215 18.79 -13.94 5.76
CA GLY A 215 17.83 -13.75 4.68
C GLY A 215 18.12 -14.48 3.37
N GLY A 216 19.11 -15.37 3.33
CA GLY A 216 19.47 -16.15 2.14
C GLY A 216 18.35 -17.09 1.69
N MET A 217 17.64 -17.72 2.62
CA MET A 217 16.51 -18.63 2.31
C MET A 217 15.36 -17.91 1.60
N VAL A 218 14.96 -16.72 2.07
CA VAL A 218 13.89 -15.95 1.42
C VAL A 218 14.35 -15.42 0.08
N GLN A 219 15.59 -14.91 -0.01
CA GLN A 219 16.17 -14.46 -1.27
C GLN A 219 16.13 -15.57 -2.34
N ALA A 220 16.67 -16.76 -2.02
CA ALA A 220 16.69 -17.89 -2.95
C ALA A 220 15.28 -18.35 -3.36
N TRP A 221 14.31 -18.25 -2.44
CA TRP A 221 12.91 -18.55 -2.76
C TRP A 221 12.31 -17.51 -3.72
N VAL A 222 12.55 -16.22 -3.52
CA VAL A 222 12.08 -15.15 -4.43
C VAL A 222 12.73 -15.26 -5.81
N GLU A 223 14.04 -15.54 -5.87
CA GLU A 223 14.78 -15.81 -7.11
C GLU A 223 14.20 -16.99 -7.91
N GLU A 224 13.47 -17.90 -7.27
CA GLU A 224 12.76 -19.00 -7.93
C GLU A 224 11.29 -18.65 -8.25
N MET A 225 10.57 -17.99 -7.33
CA MET A 225 9.13 -17.78 -7.46
C MET A 225 8.76 -16.59 -8.33
N ALA A 226 9.52 -15.48 -8.30
CA ALA A 226 9.23 -14.33 -9.14
C ALA A 226 9.36 -14.67 -10.64
N PRO A 227 10.45 -15.32 -11.12
CA PRO A 227 10.53 -15.77 -12.51
C PRO A 227 9.44 -16.79 -12.87
N TYR A 228 9.07 -17.68 -11.94
CA TYR A 228 7.99 -18.63 -12.18
C TYR A 228 6.64 -17.93 -12.37
N ALA A 229 6.27 -16.97 -11.51
CA ALA A 229 5.07 -16.17 -11.67
C ALA A 229 5.07 -15.45 -13.03
N LYS A 230 6.19 -14.82 -13.39
CA LYS A 230 6.39 -14.18 -14.70
C LYS A 230 6.26 -15.14 -15.90
N SER A 231 6.65 -16.40 -15.73
CA SER A 231 6.47 -17.43 -16.78
C SER A 231 5.01 -17.82 -17.00
N VAL A 232 4.17 -17.70 -15.96
CA VAL A 232 2.73 -17.92 -16.06
C VAL A 232 2.04 -16.66 -16.58
N ASP A 233 2.47 -15.48 -16.12
CA ASP A 233 1.96 -14.16 -16.46
C ASP A 233 3.10 -13.16 -16.67
N GLY A 234 3.42 -12.88 -17.93
CA GLY A 234 4.44 -11.91 -18.30
C GLY A 234 3.96 -10.46 -18.42
N ARG A 235 2.69 -10.17 -18.10
CA ARG A 235 2.09 -8.83 -18.29
C ARG A 235 2.02 -8.04 -16.99
N HIS A 236 1.60 -8.67 -15.88
CA HIS A 236 1.47 -7.97 -14.60
C HIS A 236 2.81 -7.83 -13.88
N LEU A 237 2.89 -6.84 -13.00
CA LEU A 237 4.04 -6.64 -12.13
C LEU A 237 4.05 -7.67 -10.99
N VAL A 238 5.21 -7.91 -10.39
CA VAL A 238 5.43 -8.83 -9.27
C VAL A 238 6.27 -8.14 -8.21
N THR A 239 5.89 -8.33 -6.95
CA THR A 239 6.69 -7.93 -5.78
C THR A 239 6.80 -9.08 -4.78
N PRO A 240 7.90 -9.19 -4.00
CA PRO A 240 8.02 -10.19 -2.95
C PRO A 240 7.02 -10.01 -1.80
N GLY A 241 6.61 -8.76 -1.51
CA GLY A 241 5.75 -8.42 -0.36
C GLY A 241 6.50 -8.24 0.95
N LEU A 242 7.74 -7.75 0.89
CA LEU A 242 8.57 -7.54 2.09
C LEU A 242 8.01 -6.40 2.96
N GLU A 243 8.18 -6.55 4.27
CA GLU A 243 8.03 -5.45 5.23
C GLU A 243 9.14 -4.39 5.08
N GLY A 244 10.28 -4.76 4.50
CA GLY A 244 11.43 -3.88 4.27
C GLY A 244 12.67 -4.16 5.12
N PHE A 245 12.68 -5.20 5.97
CA PHE A 245 13.86 -5.43 6.82
C PHE A 245 15.14 -5.67 6.01
N TYR A 246 16.20 -4.98 6.42
CA TYR A 246 17.53 -5.14 5.86
C TYR A 246 18.20 -6.40 6.43
N GLY A 247 19.00 -7.07 5.61
CA GLY A 247 19.75 -8.26 6.01
C GLY A 247 21.26 -8.03 6.14
N ASP A 248 22.07 -9.04 5.80
CA ASP A 248 23.53 -9.05 6.04
C ASP A 248 24.36 -8.92 4.74
N GLY A 249 23.80 -8.27 3.72
CA GLY A 249 24.42 -8.03 2.42
C GLY A 249 25.19 -6.70 2.29
N GLU A 250 25.83 -6.49 1.13
CA GLU A 250 26.70 -5.33 0.84
C GLU A 250 26.01 -3.96 1.01
N HIS A 251 24.70 -3.89 0.78
CA HIS A 251 23.90 -2.66 0.88
C HIS A 251 22.82 -2.77 1.96
N GLU A 252 23.04 -3.64 2.93
CA GLU A 252 22.11 -3.94 4.00
C GLU A 252 22.69 -3.51 5.35
N SER A 253 21.82 -3.19 6.30
CA SER A 253 22.24 -2.94 7.68
C SER A 253 21.10 -3.17 8.66
N LYS A 254 21.26 -4.14 9.56
CA LYS A 254 20.30 -4.36 10.66
C LYS A 254 20.12 -3.15 11.57
N GLU A 255 21.08 -2.22 11.62
CA GLU A 255 20.97 -1.00 12.43
C GLU A 255 19.83 -0.08 11.95
N LEU A 256 19.37 -0.28 10.71
CA LEU A 256 18.18 0.38 10.18
C LEU A 256 16.89 -0.35 10.58
N ASN A 257 16.96 -1.59 11.05
CA ASN A 257 15.81 -2.37 11.46
C ASN A 257 15.35 -2.02 12.88
N PRO A 258 14.08 -2.33 13.22
CA PRO A 258 13.65 -2.29 14.62
C PRO A 258 14.57 -3.16 15.48
N TRP A 259 14.98 -2.61 16.63
CA TRP A 259 15.86 -3.26 17.61
C TRP A 259 17.27 -3.64 17.11
N GLY A 260 17.69 -3.24 15.91
CA GLY A 260 19.04 -3.57 15.43
C GLY A 260 19.23 -5.06 15.12
N ILE A 261 18.17 -5.79 14.76
CA ILE A 261 18.19 -7.25 14.54
C ILE A 261 17.77 -7.63 13.12
N TYR A 262 18.09 -8.86 12.72
CA TYR A 262 17.64 -9.41 11.44
C TYR A 262 16.31 -10.15 11.57
N TYR A 263 15.56 -10.18 10.47
CA TYR A 263 14.23 -10.80 10.38
C TYR A 263 14.14 -11.92 9.33
N GLY A 264 15.28 -12.31 8.74
CA GLY A 264 15.33 -13.36 7.73
C GLY A 264 15.02 -12.90 6.31
N THR A 265 15.26 -11.63 6.01
CA THR A 265 15.10 -11.03 4.68
C THR A 265 16.25 -10.07 4.38
N ASN A 266 16.46 -9.78 3.08
CA ASN A 266 17.37 -8.76 2.59
C ASN A 266 16.58 -7.77 1.74
N TYR A 267 16.52 -6.49 2.10
CA TYR A 267 15.68 -5.54 1.38
C TYR A 267 16.18 -5.31 -0.05
N VAL A 268 17.44 -4.94 -0.22
CA VAL A 268 18.02 -4.60 -1.52
C VAL A 268 18.19 -5.87 -2.34
N ALA A 269 18.87 -6.90 -1.82
CA ALA A 269 19.19 -8.09 -2.60
C ALA A 269 17.94 -8.84 -3.09
N THR A 270 16.89 -8.94 -2.26
CA THR A 270 15.66 -9.65 -2.64
C THR A 270 14.89 -8.89 -3.73
N HIS A 271 14.85 -7.55 -3.67
CA HIS A 271 14.20 -6.76 -4.73
C HIS A 271 15.03 -6.67 -6.02
N GLN A 272 16.32 -7.05 -6.01
CA GLN A 272 17.12 -7.21 -7.23
C GLN A 272 16.85 -8.53 -7.97
N ALA A 273 16.11 -9.46 -7.37
CA ALA A 273 15.82 -10.75 -7.98
C ALA A 273 15.09 -10.58 -9.33
N ALA A 274 15.45 -11.42 -10.30
CA ALA A 274 14.83 -11.37 -11.62
C ALA A 274 13.31 -11.57 -11.54
N GLY A 275 12.56 -10.72 -12.25
CA GLY A 275 11.10 -10.77 -12.27
C GLY A 275 10.41 -10.00 -11.15
N VAL A 276 11.14 -9.39 -10.21
CA VAL A 276 10.61 -8.37 -9.30
C VAL A 276 10.62 -7.01 -9.99
N ASP A 277 9.51 -6.28 -9.96
CA ASP A 277 9.36 -5.01 -10.69
C ASP A 277 9.27 -3.76 -9.81
N PHE A 278 8.93 -3.92 -8.52
CA PHE A 278 8.84 -2.81 -7.58
C PHE A 278 9.06 -3.27 -6.14
N ALA A 279 9.52 -2.33 -5.32
CA ALA A 279 9.82 -2.55 -3.91
C ALA A 279 8.65 -2.21 -3.00
N THR A 280 8.58 -2.89 -1.87
CA THR A 280 7.57 -2.66 -0.82
C THR A 280 8.22 -2.48 0.54
N ILE A 281 7.60 -1.63 1.37
CA ILE A 281 7.86 -1.52 2.80
C ILE A 281 6.55 -1.42 3.58
N HIS A 282 6.57 -1.88 4.82
CA HIS A 282 5.46 -1.75 5.77
C HIS A 282 5.86 -0.79 6.91
N LEU A 283 4.89 -0.26 7.67
CA LEU A 283 5.13 0.67 8.77
C LEU A 283 4.18 0.43 9.96
N TYR A 284 4.66 -0.28 10.99
CA TYR A 284 3.90 -0.60 12.20
C TYR A 284 4.61 -0.21 13.50
N PRO A 285 4.58 1.08 13.89
CA PRO A 285 5.22 1.54 15.12
C PRO A 285 4.89 0.77 16.38
N ASP A 286 3.62 0.51 16.56
CA ASP A 286 3.12 0.01 17.83
C ASP A 286 3.55 -1.44 18.05
N VAL A 287 3.75 -2.17 16.95
CA VAL A 287 4.24 -3.56 16.95
C VAL A 287 5.75 -3.59 17.04
N TRP A 288 6.43 -2.79 16.21
CA TRP A 288 7.87 -2.87 16.05
C TRP A 288 8.64 -2.23 17.20
N LEU A 289 8.11 -1.16 17.80
CA LEU A 289 8.82 -0.37 18.80
C LEU A 289 8.02 -0.30 20.10
N TRP A 290 7.48 -1.44 20.54
CA TRP A 290 6.71 -1.51 21.77
C TRP A 290 7.50 -0.95 22.97
N GLY A 291 6.86 -0.08 23.76
CA GLY A 291 7.47 0.61 24.91
C GLY A 291 8.19 1.92 24.59
N SER A 292 8.36 2.28 23.32
CA SER A 292 8.91 3.58 22.93
C SER A 292 7.88 4.71 22.95
N THR A 293 8.36 5.95 23.01
CA THR A 293 7.56 7.17 22.94
C THR A 293 7.13 7.49 21.51
N ALA A 294 6.10 8.33 21.36
CA ALA A 294 5.63 8.78 20.04
C ALA A 294 6.72 9.50 19.22
N ASP A 295 7.62 10.23 19.88
CA ASP A 295 8.72 10.96 19.21
C ASP A 295 9.83 10.01 18.72
N GLU A 296 10.17 8.99 19.51
CA GLU A 296 11.11 7.93 19.11
C GLU A 296 10.56 7.15 17.91
N GLN A 297 9.28 6.77 17.97
CA GLN A 297 8.56 6.14 16.87
C GLN A 297 8.60 7.01 15.61
N ALA A 298 8.21 8.28 15.70
CA ALA A 298 8.21 9.19 14.56
C ALA A 298 9.62 9.41 13.97
N THR A 299 10.65 9.44 14.82
CA THR A 299 12.05 9.53 14.38
C THR A 299 12.48 8.28 13.65
N PHE A 300 12.15 7.10 14.18
CA PHE A 300 12.42 5.83 13.51
C PHE A 300 11.76 5.78 12.13
N PHE A 301 10.46 6.13 11.97
CA PHE A 301 9.83 6.07 10.63
C PHE A 301 10.40 7.06 9.65
N ARG A 302 10.78 8.27 10.07
CA ARG A 302 11.45 9.20 9.17
C ARG A 302 12.75 8.59 8.64
N ASN A 303 13.55 8.01 9.53
CA ASN A 303 14.81 7.37 9.15
C ASN A 303 14.59 6.12 8.30
N TRP A 304 13.63 5.28 8.68
CA TRP A 304 13.23 4.07 7.96
C TRP A 304 12.74 4.40 6.55
N THR A 305 11.75 5.28 6.41
CA THR A 305 11.21 5.65 5.10
C THR A 305 12.29 6.31 4.24
N GLN A 306 13.11 7.20 4.81
CA GLN A 306 14.18 7.84 4.05
C GLN A 306 15.27 6.84 3.61
N SER A 307 15.68 5.91 4.48
CA SER A 307 16.70 4.92 4.12
C SER A 307 16.23 4.02 2.98
N HIS A 308 14.96 3.64 2.96
CA HIS A 308 14.38 2.86 1.86
C HIS A 308 14.24 3.65 0.58
N ILE A 309 13.88 4.94 0.64
CA ILE A 309 13.91 5.83 -0.53
C ILE A 309 15.33 5.87 -1.11
N ASP A 310 16.34 6.09 -0.26
CA ASP A 310 17.73 6.24 -0.67
C ASP A 310 18.28 4.92 -1.24
N ALA A 311 18.04 3.79 -0.58
CA ALA A 311 18.48 2.48 -1.04
C ALA A 311 17.81 2.08 -2.37
N THR A 312 16.52 2.36 -2.52
CA THR A 312 15.79 2.08 -3.77
C THR A 312 16.34 2.92 -4.93
N ALA A 313 16.55 4.22 -4.70
CA ALA A 313 17.11 5.12 -5.70
C ALA A 313 18.54 4.73 -6.10
N ALA A 314 19.36 4.32 -5.13
CA ALA A 314 20.77 4.01 -5.34
C ALA A 314 21.01 2.64 -5.99
N TYR A 315 20.22 1.62 -5.61
CA TYR A 315 20.56 0.22 -5.89
C TYR A 315 19.50 -0.57 -6.66
N LEU A 316 18.25 -0.10 -6.72
CA LEU A 316 17.13 -0.85 -7.31
C LEU A 316 16.62 -0.22 -8.61
N GLY A 317 16.55 1.11 -8.69
CA GLY A 317 16.09 1.80 -9.91
C GLY A 317 14.64 1.50 -10.29
N MET A 318 13.81 1.16 -9.31
CA MET A 318 12.41 0.76 -9.48
C MET A 318 11.47 1.58 -8.56
N PRO A 319 10.14 1.50 -8.76
CA PRO A 319 9.18 2.15 -7.86
C PRO A 319 9.19 1.51 -6.46
N LEU A 320 8.83 2.30 -5.45
CA LEU A 320 8.64 1.88 -4.07
C LEU A 320 7.22 2.25 -3.62
N LEU A 321 6.56 1.32 -2.94
CA LEU A 321 5.27 1.51 -2.27
C LEU A 321 5.37 1.24 -0.78
N VAL A 322 4.65 2.04 0.02
CA VAL A 322 4.32 1.64 1.40
C VAL A 322 3.04 0.80 1.37
N THR A 323 3.13 -0.52 1.27
CA THR A 323 1.96 -1.39 1.06
C THR A 323 1.14 -1.65 2.33
N GLU A 324 1.70 -1.37 3.50
CA GLU A 324 0.97 -1.31 4.77
C GLU A 324 1.51 -0.20 5.66
N TYR A 325 0.62 0.61 6.24
CA TYR A 325 0.96 1.50 7.33
C TYR A 325 -0.26 1.73 8.22
N GLY A 326 -0.05 1.73 9.53
CA GLY A 326 -1.13 1.92 10.49
C GLY A 326 -0.63 2.38 11.85
N LYS A 327 -1.53 3.02 12.62
CA LYS A 327 -1.30 3.38 14.02
C LYS A 327 -2.42 2.77 14.87
N PHE A 328 -2.05 1.94 15.84
CA PHE A 328 -3.00 1.24 16.69
C PHE A 328 -3.72 2.21 17.61
N LEU A 329 -5.04 2.07 17.73
CA LEU A 329 -5.86 2.82 18.66
C LEU A 329 -6.34 1.93 19.80
N TRP A 330 -5.77 2.11 20.98
CA TRP A 330 -6.19 1.42 22.20
C TRP A 330 -7.66 1.75 22.53
N LYS A 331 -8.53 0.72 22.57
CA LYS A 331 -9.96 0.88 22.91
C LYS A 331 -10.19 1.44 24.33
N GLU A 332 -9.28 1.15 25.25
CA GLU A 332 -9.46 1.45 26.69
C GLU A 332 -8.89 2.81 27.12
N VAL A 333 -8.00 3.40 26.32
CA VAL A 333 -7.38 4.71 26.59
C VAL A 333 -7.90 5.68 25.54
N GLY A 334 -9.07 6.26 25.79
CA GLY A 334 -9.76 7.27 24.95
C GLY A 334 -9.09 7.51 23.60
N ALA A 335 -9.40 6.66 22.62
CA ALA A 335 -8.64 6.49 21.38
C ALA A 335 -8.02 7.80 20.87
N ASN A 336 -6.71 7.96 21.04
CA ASN A 336 -6.04 9.21 20.67
C ASN A 336 -5.85 9.29 19.15
N LYS A 337 -6.93 9.63 18.46
CA LYS A 337 -6.96 9.84 17.00
C LYS A 337 -5.92 10.87 16.55
N THR A 338 -5.47 11.78 17.42
CA THR A 338 -4.41 12.75 17.12
C THR A 338 -3.09 12.07 16.78
N GLN A 339 -2.72 11.00 17.50
CA GLN A 339 -1.49 10.26 17.20
C GLN A 339 -1.57 9.53 15.87
N ARG A 340 -2.71 8.88 15.56
CA ARG A 340 -2.94 8.25 14.25
C ARG A 340 -2.91 9.29 13.14
N ASN A 341 -3.57 10.43 13.31
CA ASN A 341 -3.59 11.48 12.30
C ASN A 341 -2.18 12.05 12.06
N TYR A 342 -1.39 12.29 13.11
CA TYR A 342 0.00 12.71 12.97
C TYR A 342 0.86 11.67 12.23
N PHE A 343 0.67 10.38 12.52
CA PHE A 343 1.37 9.31 11.83
C PHE A 343 0.93 9.18 10.36
N LEU A 344 -0.37 9.31 10.07
CA LEU A 344 -0.89 9.37 8.70
C LEU A 344 -0.23 10.53 7.93
N ASP A 345 -0.24 11.74 8.48
CA ASP A 345 0.40 12.91 7.86
C ASP A 345 1.89 12.63 7.59
N LEU A 346 2.62 12.03 8.54
CA LEU A 346 4.05 11.71 8.39
C LEU A 346 4.35 10.78 7.20
N VAL A 347 3.54 9.74 7.00
CA VAL A 347 3.73 8.77 5.90
C VAL A 347 3.32 9.40 4.58
N LEU A 348 2.17 10.06 4.54
CA LEU A 348 1.62 10.66 3.33
C LEU A 348 2.48 11.85 2.83
N ASP A 349 3.00 12.67 3.74
CA ASP A 349 3.93 13.75 3.38
C ASP A 349 5.23 13.21 2.78
N ALA A 350 5.74 12.09 3.29
CA ALA A 350 6.95 11.45 2.74
C ALA A 350 6.71 10.89 1.33
N ILE A 351 5.55 10.25 1.11
CA ILE A 351 5.13 9.78 -0.21
C ILE A 351 5.03 10.96 -1.19
N TYR A 352 4.28 12.00 -0.84
CA TYR A 352 4.12 13.16 -1.71
C TYR A 352 5.44 13.89 -1.98
N ALA A 353 6.30 14.06 -0.96
CA ALA A 353 7.60 14.71 -1.12
C ALA A 353 8.52 13.93 -2.08
N SER A 354 8.54 12.60 -2.00
CA SER A 354 9.31 11.77 -2.93
C SER A 354 8.70 11.83 -4.34
N ALA A 355 7.41 11.55 -4.49
CA ALA A 355 6.72 11.56 -5.78
C ALA A 355 6.83 12.90 -6.51
N SER A 356 6.55 14.02 -5.83
CA SER A 356 6.60 15.37 -6.41
C SER A 356 8.00 15.84 -6.79
N SER A 357 9.04 15.15 -6.35
CA SER A 357 10.44 15.40 -6.72
C SER A 357 11.02 14.37 -7.69
N GLY A 358 10.20 13.44 -8.21
CA GLY A 358 10.63 12.37 -9.12
C GLY A 358 11.36 11.22 -8.42
N GLY A 359 11.23 11.10 -7.10
CA GLY A 359 11.79 10.02 -6.31
C GLY A 359 11.05 8.68 -6.46
N PRO A 360 11.60 7.59 -5.90
CA PRO A 360 11.04 6.24 -6.08
C PRO A 360 9.83 5.94 -5.20
N LEU A 361 9.59 6.65 -4.11
CA LEU A 361 8.40 6.40 -3.28
C LEU A 361 7.19 7.10 -3.92
N VAL A 362 6.31 6.29 -4.52
CA VAL A 362 5.26 6.78 -5.45
C VAL A 362 3.84 6.37 -5.05
N GLY A 363 3.66 5.90 -3.82
CA GLY A 363 2.34 5.59 -3.29
C GLY A 363 2.37 4.79 -2.01
N GLY A 364 1.17 4.48 -1.51
CA GLY A 364 1.00 3.60 -0.38
C GLY A 364 -0.44 3.16 -0.14
N ALA A 365 -0.63 2.16 0.71
CA ALA A 365 -1.92 1.63 1.12
C ALA A 365 -1.99 1.51 2.65
N PHE A 366 -2.93 2.24 3.28
CA PHE A 366 -3.08 2.15 4.75
C PHE A 366 -3.67 0.81 5.18
N TRP A 367 -3.30 0.35 6.36
CA TRP A 367 -3.94 -0.76 7.04
C TRP A 367 -4.86 -0.21 8.14
N GLN A 368 -6.17 -0.43 8.11
CA GLN A 368 -6.96 -1.07 7.03
C GLN A 368 -8.33 -0.41 6.89
N LEU A 369 -8.95 -0.54 5.70
CA LEU A 369 -10.31 -0.07 5.49
C LEU A 369 -11.30 -1.10 6.03
N LEU A 370 -12.10 -0.70 7.01
CA LEU A 370 -13.33 -1.40 7.39
C LEU A 370 -14.55 -0.53 7.11
N LEU A 371 -15.70 -1.18 7.04
CA LEU A 371 -17.00 -0.51 6.99
C LEU A 371 -17.59 -0.43 8.39
N ASP A 372 -18.49 0.53 8.58
CA ASP A 372 -19.33 0.64 9.77
C ASP A 372 -20.16 -0.64 9.92
N ASP A 373 -20.15 -1.21 11.13
CA ASP A 373 -20.87 -2.45 11.46
C ASP A 373 -22.39 -2.28 11.39
N ASP A 374 -22.88 -1.05 11.62
CA ASP A 374 -24.30 -0.71 11.46
C ASP A 374 -24.74 -0.73 9.99
N ILE A 375 -23.78 -0.63 9.05
CA ILE A 375 -24.02 -0.73 7.60
C ILE A 375 -23.78 -2.17 7.12
N VAL A 376 -22.72 -2.82 7.61
CA VAL A 376 -22.35 -4.18 7.23
C VAL A 376 -22.09 -5.01 8.48
N ALA A 377 -23.07 -5.83 8.84
CA ALA A 377 -22.99 -6.69 10.02
C ALA A 377 -21.75 -7.59 10.01
N GLY A 378 -21.06 -7.66 11.15
CA GLY A 378 -19.91 -8.52 11.39
C GLY A 378 -18.56 -7.87 11.11
N MET A 379 -18.52 -6.59 10.71
CA MET A 379 -17.28 -5.82 10.55
C MET A 379 -16.57 -5.60 11.89
N ASN A 380 -17.32 -5.52 13.00
CA ASN A 380 -16.74 -5.41 14.33
C ASN A 380 -15.86 -6.61 14.72
N ASN A 381 -16.11 -7.79 14.14
CA ASN A 381 -15.30 -8.99 14.37
C ASN A 381 -13.95 -8.95 13.63
N LEU A 382 -13.80 -8.05 12.65
CA LEU A 382 -12.60 -7.89 11.84
C LEU A 382 -11.69 -6.76 12.32
N ARG A 383 -12.13 -6.00 13.34
CA ARG A 383 -11.36 -4.92 13.95
C ARG A 383 -10.13 -5.48 14.66
N ASP A 384 -8.98 -4.91 14.34
CA ASP A 384 -7.69 -5.21 14.94
C ASP A 384 -7.05 -3.98 15.59
N GLY A 385 -7.79 -2.87 15.71
CA GLY A 385 -7.33 -1.62 16.31
C GLY A 385 -6.66 -0.67 15.33
N TYR A 386 -6.48 -1.06 14.07
CA TYR A 386 -5.94 -0.22 12.99
C TYR A 386 -7.01 0.26 12.02
N GLU A 387 -8.26 -0.17 12.18
CA GLU A 387 -9.29 0.14 11.22
C GLU A 387 -9.53 1.66 11.04
N ILE A 388 -9.66 2.07 9.79
CA ILE A 388 -10.16 3.38 9.41
C ILE A 388 -11.51 3.16 8.74
N ILE A 389 -12.56 3.62 9.42
CA ILE A 389 -13.91 3.65 8.86
C ILE A 389 -14.15 5.05 8.30
N LEU A 390 -14.06 5.20 6.98
CA LEU A 390 -14.08 6.51 6.31
C LEU A 390 -15.36 7.33 6.57
N ALA A 391 -16.48 6.65 6.82
CA ALA A 391 -17.75 7.28 7.16
C ALA A 391 -17.80 7.85 8.59
N GLU A 392 -17.09 7.22 9.53
CA GLU A 392 -17.08 7.62 10.96
C GLU A 392 -15.93 8.58 11.28
N ASP A 393 -14.80 8.45 10.58
CA ASP A 393 -13.57 9.19 10.87
C ASP A 393 -13.30 10.31 9.86
N SER A 394 -14.10 11.38 9.96
CA SER A 394 -14.04 12.50 9.02
C SER A 394 -12.66 13.13 8.90
N ARG A 395 -11.85 13.16 9.99
CA ARG A 395 -10.51 13.74 9.94
C ARG A 395 -9.53 12.84 9.20
N ALA A 396 -9.49 11.53 9.49
CA ALA A 396 -8.64 10.61 8.73
C ALA A 396 -9.07 10.56 7.26
N ALA A 397 -10.39 10.54 6.99
CA ALA A 397 -10.92 10.58 5.63
C ALA A 397 -10.54 11.87 4.86
N SER A 398 -10.45 13.02 5.55
CA SER A 398 -9.98 14.28 4.96
C SER A 398 -8.50 14.20 4.60
N ILE A 399 -7.64 13.77 5.54
CA ILE A 399 -6.20 13.62 5.33
C ILE A 399 -5.92 12.71 4.12
N ILE A 400 -6.58 11.55 4.08
CA ILE A 400 -6.43 10.56 3.00
C ILE A 400 -6.96 11.12 1.67
N GLY A 401 -8.11 11.79 1.69
CA GLY A 401 -8.71 12.38 0.49
C GLY A 401 -7.84 13.50 -0.11
N GLU A 402 -7.37 14.42 0.73
CA GLU A 402 -6.50 15.53 0.33
C GLU A 402 -5.19 15.01 -0.28
N HIS A 403 -4.55 14.00 0.34
CA HIS A 403 -3.36 13.37 -0.23
C HIS A 403 -3.64 12.67 -1.56
N SER A 404 -4.79 12.00 -1.70
CA SER A 404 -5.19 11.35 -2.95
C SER A 404 -5.36 12.37 -4.07
N GLU A 405 -5.94 13.54 -3.80
CA GLU A 405 -6.03 14.65 -4.75
C GLU A 405 -4.64 15.21 -5.12
N GLN A 406 -3.74 15.33 -4.15
CA GLN A 406 -2.36 15.77 -4.38
C GLN A 406 -1.60 14.82 -5.32
N LEU A 407 -1.66 13.51 -5.08
CA LEU A 407 -1.04 12.51 -5.98
C LEU A 407 -1.72 12.49 -7.35
N ALA A 408 -3.05 12.61 -7.40
CA ALA A 408 -3.77 12.66 -8.66
C ALA A 408 -3.36 13.86 -9.53
N ALA A 409 -3.01 15.00 -8.91
CA ALA A 409 -2.50 16.17 -9.62
C ALA A 409 -1.09 15.96 -10.23
N LEU A 410 -0.32 14.98 -9.75
CA LEU A 410 0.96 14.57 -10.34
C LEU A 410 0.79 13.61 -11.52
N ASN A 411 -0.35 12.93 -11.65
CA ASN A 411 -0.58 11.93 -12.70
C ASN A 411 -0.36 12.52 -14.11
N GLY A 412 0.30 11.75 -14.96
CA GLY A 412 0.66 12.15 -16.33
C GLY A 412 1.74 13.21 -16.44
N GLN A 413 2.39 13.60 -15.33
CA GLN A 413 3.62 14.38 -15.38
C GLN A 413 4.82 13.44 -15.48
N ASP A 414 5.78 13.81 -16.32
CA ASP A 414 7.08 13.11 -16.43
C ASP A 414 7.93 13.39 -15.18
N ALA A 415 8.57 12.35 -14.64
CA ALA A 415 9.48 12.44 -13.49
C ALA A 415 10.59 13.46 -13.73
N GLU A 416 11.14 13.57 -14.94
CA GLU A 416 12.14 14.61 -15.24
C GLU A 416 11.57 16.03 -15.09
N ALA A 417 10.31 16.22 -15.51
CA ALA A 417 9.64 17.50 -15.38
C ALA A 417 9.41 17.86 -13.90
N LEU A 418 9.05 16.88 -13.07
CA LEU A 418 8.94 17.03 -11.61
C LEU A 418 10.30 17.37 -10.98
N CYS A 419 11.35 16.63 -11.31
CA CYS A 419 12.74 16.90 -10.88
C CYS A 419 13.19 18.33 -11.23
N ARG A 420 12.92 18.78 -12.47
CA ARG A 420 13.24 20.14 -12.94
C ARG A 420 12.47 21.21 -12.15
N ARG A 421 11.18 20.98 -11.87
CA ARG A 421 10.34 21.89 -11.08
C ARG A 421 10.81 21.99 -9.63
N ALA A 422 11.13 20.86 -8.99
CA ALA A 422 11.66 20.81 -7.64
C ALA A 422 13.01 21.53 -7.52
N SER A 423 13.91 21.29 -8.50
CA SER A 423 15.21 21.97 -8.59
C SER A 423 15.07 23.47 -8.81
N SER A 424 14.09 23.90 -9.63
CA SER A 424 13.75 25.30 -9.83
C SER A 424 13.26 25.93 -8.53
N HIS A 425 12.30 25.33 -7.82
CA HIS A 425 11.80 25.86 -6.55
C HIS A 425 12.90 25.99 -5.49
N ARG A 426 13.83 25.02 -5.42
CA ARG A 426 14.99 25.09 -4.53
C ARG A 426 15.92 26.25 -4.91
N LYS A 427 16.19 26.46 -6.21
CA LYS A 427 16.96 27.62 -6.71
C LYS A 427 16.24 28.95 -6.48
N THR A 428 14.92 29.04 -6.63
CA THR A 428 14.16 30.27 -6.36
C THR A 428 14.18 30.60 -4.87
N ARG A 429 14.11 29.59 -3.99
CA ARG A 429 14.20 29.78 -2.53
C ARG A 429 15.59 30.25 -2.08
N LEU A 430 16.66 29.71 -2.68
CA LEU A 430 18.03 30.22 -2.48
C LEU A 430 18.26 31.58 -3.16
N GLY A 431 17.68 31.82 -4.34
CA GLY A 431 17.77 33.09 -5.07
C GLY A 431 17.02 34.23 -4.39
N SER A 432 15.87 33.95 -3.75
CA SER A 432 15.16 34.92 -2.92
C SER A 432 15.90 35.25 -1.62
N SER A 433 16.83 34.39 -1.17
CA SER A 433 17.75 34.71 -0.07
C SER A 433 19.01 35.48 -0.50
N LEU A 434 19.23 35.68 -1.79
CA LEU A 434 20.41 36.35 -2.36
C LEU A 434 20.09 37.67 -3.09
N SER A 435 18.86 38.17 -2.96
CA SER A 435 18.41 39.44 -3.55
C SER A 435 18.01 40.46 -2.47
N CYS A 436 18.88 40.69 -1.49
CA CYS A 436 18.90 41.92 -0.71
C CYS A 436 20.36 42.29 -0.45
N GLY A 437 20.68 43.57 -0.68
CA GLY A 437 22.03 44.13 -0.76
C GLY A 437 22.95 43.78 0.41
N GLY A 438 24.25 43.79 0.12
CA GLY A 438 25.33 43.44 1.04
C GLY A 438 25.32 44.25 2.32
N GLY A 439 25.61 43.56 3.43
CA GLY A 439 25.81 44.13 4.76
C GLY A 439 25.86 43.09 5.88
N ASP A 440 24.97 42.10 5.89
CA ASP A 440 24.61 41.39 7.14
C ASP A 440 24.91 39.89 7.19
N THR A 441 25.74 39.33 6.29
CA THR A 441 26.07 37.89 6.34
C THR A 441 26.98 37.52 7.51
N LEU A 442 27.81 38.45 8.01
CA LEU A 442 28.66 38.21 9.18
C LEU A 442 27.87 38.33 10.49
N GLU A 443 26.87 39.22 10.55
CA GLU A 443 26.06 39.44 11.75
C GLU A 443 25.06 38.29 11.98
N LEU A 444 24.50 37.70 10.90
CA LEU A 444 23.63 36.53 11.00
C LEU A 444 24.41 35.28 11.45
N LEU A 445 25.62 35.08 10.95
CA LEU A 445 26.50 33.98 11.36
C LEU A 445 26.96 34.13 12.80
N LEU A 446 27.28 35.36 13.24
CA LEU A 446 27.59 35.64 14.65
C LEU A 446 26.37 35.44 15.55
N ARG A 447 25.16 35.83 15.13
CA ARG A 447 23.93 35.60 15.91
C ARG A 447 23.57 34.12 15.99
N MET A 448 23.76 33.34 14.93
CA MET A 448 23.56 31.89 14.98
C MET A 448 24.58 31.20 15.88
N LEU A 449 25.86 31.57 15.79
CA LEU A 449 26.90 31.04 16.69
C LEU A 449 26.65 31.44 18.15
N LEU A 450 26.20 32.67 18.42
CA LEU A 450 25.87 33.13 19.77
C LEU A 450 24.64 32.42 20.33
N THR A 451 23.64 32.12 19.50
CA THR A 451 22.42 31.39 19.91
C THR A 451 22.74 29.92 20.19
N CYS A 452 23.61 29.30 19.39
CA CYS A 452 24.12 27.95 19.67
C CYS A 452 24.98 27.92 20.94
N PHE A 453 25.81 28.95 21.19
CA PHE A 453 26.67 29.03 22.37
C PHE A 453 25.87 29.25 23.67
N VAL A 454 24.81 30.06 23.63
CA VAL A 454 23.90 30.28 24.78
C VAL A 454 23.04 29.03 25.06
N SER A 455 22.65 28.28 24.03
CA SER A 455 21.91 27.02 24.19
C SER A 455 22.78 25.92 24.81
N LEU A 456 24.06 25.83 24.41
CA LEU A 456 25.02 24.89 24.98
C LEU A 456 25.31 25.19 26.47
N PHE A 457 25.42 26.46 26.87
CA PHE A 457 25.59 26.85 28.27
C PHE A 457 24.35 26.59 29.14
N ARG A 458 23.14 26.75 28.60
CA ARG A 458 21.90 26.39 29.32
C ARG A 458 21.78 24.88 29.52
N SER A 459 22.21 24.07 28.56
CA SER A 459 22.22 22.62 28.66
C SER A 459 23.25 22.12 29.69
N ILE A 460 24.46 22.69 29.72
CA ILE A 460 25.50 22.36 30.72
C ILE A 460 25.09 22.82 32.13
N SER A 461 24.46 23.98 32.27
CA SER A 461 23.99 24.48 33.57
C SER A 461 22.82 23.65 34.13
N SER A 462 21.95 23.10 33.27
CA SER A 462 20.89 22.18 33.68
C SER A 462 21.44 20.79 34.07
N PHE A 463 22.54 20.36 33.45
CA PHE A 463 23.19 19.07 33.73
C PHE A 463 23.95 19.07 35.08
N ILE A 464 24.48 20.22 35.51
CA ILE A 464 25.18 20.38 36.80
C ILE A 464 24.18 20.50 37.97
N VAL A 465 23.01 21.10 37.77
CA VAL A 465 21.99 21.27 38.84
C VAL A 465 21.25 19.96 39.15
N HIS A 466 21.13 19.02 38.20
CA HIS A 466 20.40 17.77 38.42
C HIS A 466 21.21 16.63 39.06
N LYS A 467 22.55 16.75 39.17
CA LYS A 467 23.40 15.74 39.82
C LYS A 467 23.74 16.00 41.29
N PHE A 468 23.20 17.07 41.90
CA PHE A 468 23.43 17.40 43.32
C PHE A 468 22.18 17.29 44.22
N ILE A 469 21.05 16.77 43.72
CA ILE A 469 19.79 16.60 44.50
C ILE A 469 19.44 15.13 44.78
N LEU A 470 20.28 14.17 44.37
CA LEU A 470 20.16 12.76 44.77
C LEU A 470 21.48 12.24 45.32
N LEU A 471 21.76 12.65 46.57
CA LEU A 471 22.61 11.95 47.54
C LEU A 471 21.94 12.05 48.91
#